data_AF-A0A7K7LVD4-F1
#
_entry.id   AF-A0A7K7LVD4-F1
#
_cell.length_a   1.000
_cell.length_b   1.000
_cell.length_c   1.000
_cell.angle_alpha   90.00
_cell.angle_beta   90.00
_cell.angle_gamma   90.00
#
_symmetry.space_group_name_H-M   'P 1'
#
loop_
_entity.id
_entity.type
_entity.pdbx_description
1 polymer ?
#
loop_
_entity_poly.entity_id
_entity_poly.type
_entity_poly.pdbx_seq_one_letter_code
_entity_poly.pdbx_strand_id
1 'polypeptide(L)'
;LSASPPVVLLLLSLLGLAAAGKLLVVSVDGSPWLSVREILHLLQQKGHEVVVVAPEVSLHIKPSENFVMKMYSVPYTQEEMDNNLKAFLYSLFEEGSFVERFLKVYKHMKKIGNLSVSSCEHLLQNKELIRYLEESKFDALLTDPVFPCGVILAEHLSLPSVYFLRGVLCGLEFEATQCPNPPSYVPRGLTDNTDRMSFLQRVKNLLFDTQNLFLCDFAYDPFLKLASEFLQREVKVQDLLRKGSVWLLRLEFVLDYPRPLMPNIIPIGGVHCDHKGLPQ
;
A
#
# COMPACT_ATOMS: atom_id res chain seq x y z
N LEU A 1 -23.87 39.76 12.52
CA LEU A 1 -22.40 39.87 12.45
C LEU A 1 -22.01 40.10 11.00
N SER A 2 -21.89 41.36 10.59
CA SER A 2 -21.45 41.74 9.23
C SER A 2 -19.93 41.78 9.22
N ALA A 3 -19.27 40.75 8.69
CA ALA A 3 -17.82 40.78 8.52
C ALA A 3 -17.47 41.92 7.54
N SER A 4 -16.55 42.81 7.93
CA SER A 4 -16.12 43.92 7.09
C SER A 4 -15.42 43.42 5.81
N PRO A 5 -15.63 44.05 4.65
CA PRO A 5 -15.08 43.62 3.35
C PRO A 5 -13.56 43.30 3.34
N PRO A 6 -12.69 44.02 4.08
CA PRO A 6 -11.26 43.71 4.13
C PRO A 6 -10.97 42.37 4.81
N VAL A 7 -11.77 41.98 5.81
CA VAL A 7 -11.63 40.72 6.53
C VAL A 7 -12.01 39.54 5.63
N VAL A 8 -13.05 39.73 4.80
CA VAL A 8 -13.46 38.73 3.79
C VAL A 8 -12.37 38.57 2.72
N LEU A 9 -11.79 39.67 2.24
CA LEU A 9 -10.66 39.63 1.30
C LEU A 9 -9.40 38.99 1.88
N LEU A 10 -9.09 39.27 3.16
CA LEU A 10 -7.96 38.65 3.86
C LEU A 10 -8.18 37.13 4.02
N LEU A 11 -9.37 36.72 4.44
CA LEU A 11 -9.74 35.30 4.55
C LEU A 11 -9.73 34.59 3.18
N LEU A 12 -10.19 35.25 2.11
CA LEU A 12 -10.12 34.73 0.74
C LEU A 12 -8.67 34.63 0.23
N SER A 13 -7.79 35.57 0.61
CA SER A 13 -6.36 35.49 0.27
C SER A 13 -5.65 34.35 1.02
N LEU A 14 -6.07 34.06 2.26
CA LEU A 14 -5.59 32.93 3.05
C LEU A 14 -6.14 31.58 2.55
N LEU A 15 -7.34 31.56 1.97
CA LEU A 15 -7.92 30.38 1.33
C LEU A 15 -7.16 29.95 0.05
N GLY A 16 -6.45 30.87 -0.61
CA GLY A 16 -5.60 30.60 -1.77
C GLY A 16 -4.18 30.12 -1.43
N LEU A 17 -3.77 30.20 -0.16
CA LEU A 17 -2.49 29.71 0.34
C LEU A 17 -2.64 28.27 0.85
N ALA A 18 -3.11 27.35 0.01
CA ALA A 18 -2.88 25.94 0.28
C ALA A 18 -1.37 25.70 0.13
N ALA A 19 -0.66 25.57 1.24
CA ALA A 19 0.77 25.28 1.22
C ALA A 19 0.96 23.91 0.53
N ALA A 20 1.63 23.93 -0.61
CA ALA A 20 2.06 22.72 -1.28
C ALA A 20 3.10 22.01 -0.40
N GLY A 21 2.73 20.86 0.15
CA GLY A 21 3.64 20.01 0.91
C GLY A 21 4.55 19.18 0.01
N LYS A 22 5.67 18.72 0.59
CA LYS A 22 6.66 17.83 -0.01
C LYS A 22 6.38 16.38 0.42
N LEU A 23 6.02 15.53 -0.54
CA LEU A 23 5.60 14.16 -0.33
C LEU A 23 6.68 13.16 -0.74
N LEU A 24 7.02 12.24 0.16
CA LEU A 24 7.84 11.07 -0.14
C LEU A 24 6.94 9.91 -0.57
N VAL A 25 7.27 9.24 -1.67
CA VAL A 25 6.48 8.11 -2.19
C VAL A 25 7.35 6.86 -2.23
N VAL A 26 6.90 5.83 -1.52
CA VAL A 26 7.52 4.50 -1.50
C VAL A 26 6.42 3.49 -1.80
N SER A 27 6.11 3.32 -3.08
CA SER A 27 5.00 2.47 -3.53
C SER A 27 5.47 1.06 -3.86
N VAL A 28 4.55 0.11 -3.74
CA VAL A 28 4.70 -1.21 -4.35
C VAL A 28 4.51 -1.10 -5.87
N ASP A 29 5.33 -1.82 -6.60
CA ASP A 29 5.34 -1.90 -8.06
C ASP A 29 4.19 -2.77 -8.59
N GLY A 30 4.01 -2.84 -9.90
CA GLY A 30 2.93 -3.57 -10.55
C GLY A 30 1.65 -2.76 -10.65
N SER A 31 0.49 -3.41 -10.56
CA SER A 31 -0.80 -2.74 -10.77
C SER A 31 -1.13 -1.61 -9.77
N PRO A 32 -0.72 -1.64 -8.49
CA PRO A 32 -0.96 -0.50 -7.58
C PRO A 32 -0.28 0.79 -8.06
N TRP A 33 0.94 0.68 -8.59
CA TRP A 33 1.70 1.82 -9.07
C TRP A 33 0.98 2.63 -10.17
N LEU A 34 0.26 1.95 -11.07
CA LEU A 34 -0.48 2.64 -12.14
C LEU A 34 -1.51 3.62 -11.58
N SER A 35 -2.14 3.28 -10.45
CA SER A 35 -3.09 4.17 -9.78
C SER A 35 -2.38 5.27 -8.99
N VAL A 36 -1.26 4.94 -8.32
CA VAL A 36 -0.44 5.91 -7.60
C VAL A 36 0.06 6.99 -8.55
N ARG A 37 0.54 6.61 -9.75
CA ARG A 37 1.06 7.54 -10.76
C ARG A 37 0.05 8.64 -11.10
N GLU A 38 -1.22 8.30 -11.31
CA GLU A 38 -2.26 9.29 -11.60
C GLU A 38 -2.50 10.23 -10.40
N ILE A 39 -2.44 9.70 -9.17
CA ILE A 39 -2.51 10.52 -7.95
C ILE A 39 -1.31 11.47 -7.87
N LEU A 40 -0.10 11.00 -8.19
CA LEU A 40 1.09 11.85 -8.16
C LEU A 40 0.96 13.01 -9.16
N HIS A 41 0.46 12.75 -10.38
CA HIS A 41 0.21 13.82 -11.35
C HIS A 41 -0.76 14.88 -10.82
N LEU A 42 -1.86 14.46 -10.19
CA LEU A 42 -2.82 15.38 -9.59
C LEU A 42 -2.23 16.19 -8.43
N LEU A 43 -1.40 15.56 -7.58
CA LEU A 43 -0.73 16.25 -6.47
C LEU A 43 0.25 17.31 -6.99
N GLN A 44 1.00 16.99 -8.05
CA GLN A 44 1.91 17.95 -8.67
C GLN A 44 1.19 19.12 -9.33
N GLN A 45 0.07 18.87 -10.01
CA GLN A 45 -0.79 19.94 -10.55
C GLN A 45 -1.33 20.86 -9.45
N LYS A 46 -1.48 20.34 -8.23
CA LYS A 46 -1.83 21.12 -7.04
C LYS A 46 -0.63 21.76 -6.34
N GLY A 47 0.56 21.67 -6.92
CA GLY A 47 1.79 22.33 -6.48
C GLY A 47 2.69 21.49 -5.58
N HIS A 48 2.28 20.28 -5.17
CA HIS A 48 3.07 19.44 -4.26
C HIS A 48 4.40 19.01 -4.88
N GLU A 49 5.48 19.11 -4.11
CA GLU A 49 6.77 18.51 -4.47
C GLU A 49 6.71 17.00 -4.19
N VAL A 50 6.99 16.18 -5.19
CA VAL A 50 6.90 14.72 -5.07
C VAL A 50 8.27 14.10 -5.34
N VAL A 51 8.73 13.27 -4.39
CA VAL A 51 9.94 12.46 -4.55
C VAL A 51 9.56 10.99 -4.44
N VAL A 52 9.82 10.23 -5.50
CA VAL A 52 9.57 8.78 -5.55
C VAL A 52 10.86 8.03 -5.29
N VAL A 53 10.84 7.06 -4.39
CA VAL A 53 11.94 6.13 -4.16
C VAL A 53 11.56 4.76 -4.70
N ALA A 54 12.41 4.18 -5.55
CA ALA A 54 12.14 2.91 -6.20
C ALA A 54 13.43 2.15 -6.53
N PRO A 55 13.41 0.81 -6.62
CA PRO A 55 14.55 0.05 -7.10
C PRO A 55 14.80 0.32 -8.60
N GLU A 56 16.05 0.21 -9.04
CA GLU A 56 16.45 0.32 -10.47
C GLU A 56 15.77 -0.73 -11.35
N VAL A 57 15.51 -1.92 -10.78
CA VAL A 57 14.78 -3.01 -11.43
C VAL A 57 13.33 -2.98 -10.96
N SER A 58 12.41 -2.78 -11.92
CA SER A 58 11.00 -2.50 -11.68
C SER A 58 10.12 -2.99 -12.84
N LEU A 59 8.86 -3.33 -12.58
CA LEU A 59 7.85 -3.68 -13.58
C LEU A 59 7.36 -2.42 -14.31
N HIS A 60 6.82 -1.45 -13.57
CA HIS A 60 6.14 -0.29 -14.14
C HIS A 60 6.68 1.06 -13.64
N ILE A 61 7.49 1.08 -12.58
CA ILE A 61 8.12 2.32 -12.09
C ILE A 61 9.31 2.68 -12.98
N LYS A 62 9.11 3.56 -13.97
CA LYS A 62 10.14 3.98 -14.91
C LYS A 62 10.51 5.45 -14.71
N PRO A 63 11.72 5.87 -15.13
CA PRO A 63 12.10 7.26 -15.12
C PRO A 63 11.04 8.17 -15.77
N SER A 64 10.57 9.16 -15.03
CA SER A 64 9.68 10.22 -15.47
C SER A 64 10.33 11.60 -15.26
N GLU A 65 10.08 12.52 -16.19
CA GLU A 65 10.43 13.94 -16.03
C GLU A 65 9.43 14.69 -15.14
N ASN A 66 8.27 14.07 -14.84
CA ASN A 66 7.21 14.74 -14.12
C ASN A 66 7.54 14.90 -12.63
N PHE A 67 8.14 13.89 -11.99
CA PHE A 67 8.51 13.91 -10.57
C PHE A 67 9.96 13.49 -10.36
N VAL A 68 10.55 13.93 -9.24
CA VAL A 68 11.91 13.52 -8.86
C VAL A 68 11.87 12.05 -8.46
N MET A 69 12.79 11.23 -9.00
CA MET A 69 12.98 9.87 -8.52
C MET A 69 14.37 9.67 -7.98
N LYS A 70 14.45 8.89 -6.89
CA LYS A 70 15.67 8.36 -6.32
C LYS A 70 15.66 6.86 -6.48
N MET A 71 16.45 6.38 -7.44
CA MET A 71 16.58 4.95 -7.69
C MET A 71 17.75 4.37 -6.89
N TYR A 72 17.63 3.09 -6.50
CA TYR A 72 18.69 2.37 -5.79
C TYR A 72 18.91 0.97 -6.37
N SER A 73 20.15 0.51 -6.34
CA SER A 73 20.52 -0.79 -6.89
C SER A 73 20.01 -1.96 -6.04
N VAL A 74 19.70 -3.06 -6.72
CA VAL A 74 19.17 -4.29 -6.14
C VAL A 74 19.89 -5.51 -6.70
N PRO A 75 19.97 -6.64 -5.95
CA PRO A 75 20.84 -7.76 -6.29
C PRO A 75 20.12 -8.80 -7.18
N TYR A 76 19.21 -8.37 -8.03
CA TYR A 76 18.45 -9.24 -8.93
C TYR A 76 18.24 -8.53 -10.28
N THR A 77 17.97 -9.31 -11.33
CA THR A 77 17.82 -8.78 -12.69
C THR A 77 16.36 -8.56 -13.07
N GLN A 78 16.12 -7.76 -14.13
CA GLN A 78 14.79 -7.62 -14.71
C GLN A 78 14.22 -8.96 -15.17
N GLU A 79 15.06 -9.81 -15.77
CA GLU A 79 14.66 -11.15 -16.20
C GLU A 79 14.20 -12.02 -15.02
N GLU A 80 14.90 -11.96 -13.88
CA GLU A 80 14.49 -12.69 -12.68
C GLU A 80 13.14 -12.19 -12.15
N MET A 81 12.93 -10.88 -12.08
CA MET A 81 11.65 -10.29 -11.68
C MET A 81 10.51 -10.72 -12.60
N ASP A 82 10.70 -10.59 -13.92
CA ASP A 82 9.70 -10.93 -14.93
C ASP A 82 9.35 -12.43 -14.91
N ASN A 83 10.37 -13.30 -14.80
CA ASN A 83 10.16 -14.75 -14.72
C ASN A 83 9.40 -15.15 -13.45
N ASN A 84 9.72 -14.55 -12.30
CA ASN A 84 9.00 -14.82 -11.06
C ASN A 84 7.55 -14.34 -11.12
N LEU A 85 7.30 -13.16 -11.68
CA LEU A 85 5.94 -12.65 -11.88
C LEU A 85 5.14 -13.54 -12.83
N LYS A 86 5.73 -13.89 -13.97
CA LYS A 86 5.11 -14.76 -14.97
C LYS A 86 4.77 -16.13 -14.38
N ALA A 87 5.68 -16.74 -13.63
CA ALA A 87 5.44 -18.01 -12.96
C ALA A 87 4.34 -17.91 -11.89
N PHE A 88 4.30 -16.82 -11.12
CA PHE A 88 3.20 -16.56 -10.18
C PHE A 88 1.86 -16.47 -10.92
N LEU A 89 1.76 -15.66 -11.97
CA LEU A 89 0.53 -15.50 -12.74
C LEU A 89 0.06 -16.81 -13.36
N TYR A 90 0.94 -17.61 -13.98
CA TYR A 90 0.55 -18.92 -14.50
C TYR A 90 0.04 -19.84 -13.40
N SER A 91 0.67 -19.86 -12.24
CA SER A 91 0.25 -20.73 -11.12
C SER A 91 -1.17 -20.43 -10.61
N LEU A 92 -1.70 -19.21 -10.84
CA LEU A 92 -3.08 -18.85 -10.48
C LEU A 92 -4.12 -19.53 -11.39
N PHE A 93 -3.78 -19.74 -12.65
CA PHE A 93 -4.66 -20.31 -13.68
C PHE A 93 -4.40 -21.79 -13.95
N GLU A 94 -3.35 -22.38 -13.37
CA GLU A 94 -3.09 -23.81 -13.48
C GLU A 94 -4.20 -24.65 -12.82
N GLU A 95 -4.67 -25.63 -13.57
CA GLU A 95 -5.60 -26.65 -13.08
C GLU A 95 -4.87 -27.66 -12.18
N GLY A 96 -5.61 -28.28 -11.25
CA GLY A 96 -5.07 -29.24 -10.30
C GLY A 96 -5.91 -29.32 -9.03
N SER A 97 -5.52 -30.19 -8.10
CA SER A 97 -6.17 -30.24 -6.79
C SER A 97 -5.96 -28.93 -6.01
N PHE A 98 -6.86 -28.64 -5.07
CA PHE A 98 -6.76 -27.43 -4.23
C PHE A 98 -5.40 -27.34 -3.51
N VAL A 99 -4.92 -28.46 -2.96
CA VAL A 99 -3.65 -28.51 -2.22
C VAL A 99 -2.46 -28.23 -3.13
N GLU A 100 -2.41 -28.84 -4.32
CA GLU A 100 -1.32 -28.60 -5.28
C GLU A 100 -1.29 -27.14 -5.74
N ARG A 101 -2.45 -26.58 -6.07
CA ARG A 101 -2.58 -25.18 -6.45
C ARG A 101 -2.13 -24.26 -5.32
N PHE A 102 -2.61 -24.49 -4.10
CA PHE A 102 -2.23 -23.72 -2.93
C PHE A 102 -0.72 -23.73 -2.69
N LEU A 103 -0.08 -24.91 -2.74
CA LEU A 103 1.36 -25.04 -2.55
C LEU A 103 2.18 -24.34 -3.65
N LYS A 104 1.74 -24.43 -4.92
CA LYS A 104 2.38 -23.73 -6.04
C LYS A 104 2.27 -22.21 -5.87
N VAL A 105 1.05 -21.70 -5.66
CA VAL A 105 0.81 -20.26 -5.44
C VAL A 105 1.63 -19.75 -4.26
N TYR A 106 1.64 -20.47 -3.14
CA TYR A 106 2.45 -20.12 -1.98
C TYR A 106 3.96 -20.08 -2.31
N LYS A 107 4.47 -21.08 -3.03
CA LYS A 107 5.88 -21.13 -3.46
C LYS A 107 6.26 -19.92 -4.32
N HIS A 108 5.42 -19.54 -5.29
CA HIS A 108 5.69 -18.40 -6.16
C HIS A 108 5.52 -17.07 -5.44
N MET A 109 4.49 -16.94 -4.59
CA MET A 109 4.29 -15.77 -3.73
C MET A 109 5.48 -15.55 -2.79
N LYS A 110 6.05 -16.63 -2.22
CA LYS A 110 7.27 -16.55 -1.40
C LYS A 110 8.46 -16.01 -2.18
N LYS A 111 8.63 -16.37 -3.45
CA LYS A 111 9.71 -15.81 -4.29
C LYS A 111 9.54 -14.31 -4.52
N ILE A 112 8.34 -13.85 -4.84
CA ILE A 112 8.03 -12.42 -4.99
C ILE A 112 8.23 -11.67 -3.67
N GLY A 113 7.81 -12.27 -2.55
CA GLY A 113 8.04 -11.74 -1.21
C GLY A 113 9.54 -11.58 -0.92
N ASN A 114 10.36 -12.59 -1.24
CA ASN A 114 11.81 -12.52 -1.04
C ASN A 114 12.47 -11.40 -1.86
N LEU A 115 12.06 -11.18 -3.12
CA LEU A 115 12.54 -10.04 -3.91
C LEU A 115 12.16 -8.70 -3.26
N SER A 116 10.95 -8.61 -2.72
CA SER A 116 10.46 -7.41 -2.03
C SER A 116 11.23 -7.15 -0.72
N VAL A 117 11.55 -8.20 0.05
CA VAL A 117 12.41 -8.12 1.24
C VAL A 117 13.81 -7.66 0.86
N SER A 118 14.42 -8.26 -0.18
CA SER A 118 15.76 -7.89 -0.65
C SER A 118 15.81 -6.44 -1.13
N SER A 119 14.77 -5.99 -1.85
CA SER A 119 14.63 -4.59 -2.26
C SER A 119 14.57 -3.66 -1.07
N CYS A 120 13.85 -4.05 -0.01
CA CYS A 120 13.74 -3.24 1.19
C CYS A 120 15.07 -3.17 1.94
N GLU A 121 15.76 -4.30 2.10
CA GLU A 121 17.09 -4.36 2.70
C GLU A 121 18.07 -3.40 2.01
N HIS A 122 18.13 -3.42 0.68
CA HIS A 122 19.03 -2.55 -0.09
C HIS A 122 18.67 -1.07 0.02
N LEU A 123 17.38 -0.74 0.13
CA LEU A 123 16.95 0.62 0.42
C LEU A 123 17.42 1.08 1.80
N LEU A 124 17.16 0.28 2.85
CA LEU A 124 17.48 0.62 4.23
C LEU A 124 18.99 0.66 4.50
N GLN A 125 19.78 -0.14 3.77
CA GLN A 125 21.24 -0.15 3.85
C GLN A 125 21.91 0.97 3.04
N ASN A 126 21.19 1.63 2.12
CA ASN A 126 21.73 2.73 1.32
C ASN A 126 21.85 4.02 2.15
N LYS A 127 22.98 4.16 2.84
CA LYS A 127 23.26 5.30 3.73
C LYS A 127 23.19 6.66 3.05
N GLU A 128 23.61 6.75 1.79
CA GLU A 128 23.56 8.01 1.05
C GLU A 128 22.11 8.44 0.80
N LEU A 129 21.28 7.49 0.35
CA LEU A 129 19.87 7.74 0.12
C LEU A 129 19.13 8.04 1.42
N ILE A 130 19.34 7.25 2.48
CA ILE A 130 18.72 7.51 3.79
C ILE A 130 19.08 8.91 4.30
N ARG A 131 20.35 9.31 4.24
CA ARG A 131 20.76 10.66 4.63
C ARG A 131 20.07 11.74 3.79
N TYR A 132 19.98 11.54 2.47
CA TYR A 132 19.25 12.47 1.61
C TYR A 132 17.77 12.60 2.04
N LEU A 133 17.13 11.50 2.41
CA LEU A 133 15.73 11.50 2.84
C LEU A 133 15.54 12.22 4.18
N GLU A 134 16.46 12.05 5.12
CA GLU A 134 16.49 12.76 6.41
C GLU A 134 16.65 14.28 6.22
N GLU A 135 17.58 14.68 5.35
CA GLU A 135 17.88 16.09 5.08
C GLU A 135 16.77 16.79 4.26
N SER A 136 16.00 16.03 3.47
CA SER A 136 15.01 16.55 2.54
C SER A 136 13.73 17.09 3.18
N LYS A 137 13.48 16.80 4.47
CA LYS A 137 12.35 17.29 5.28
C LYS A 137 10.98 17.17 4.57
N PHE A 138 10.50 15.95 4.44
CA PHE A 138 9.17 15.66 3.90
C PHE A 138 8.05 16.00 4.90
N ASP A 139 6.86 16.30 4.40
CA ASP A 139 5.67 16.55 5.21
C ASP A 139 4.85 15.28 5.47
N ALA A 140 4.90 14.32 4.54
CA ALA A 140 4.20 13.04 4.64
C ALA A 140 4.87 11.97 3.77
N LEU A 141 4.50 10.70 4.02
CA LEU A 141 4.91 9.56 3.20
C LEU A 141 3.68 8.82 2.64
N LEU A 142 3.65 8.61 1.32
CA LEU A 142 2.65 7.78 0.64
C LEU A 142 3.23 6.40 0.33
N THR A 143 2.59 5.33 0.81
CA THR A 143 3.06 3.95 0.60
C THR A 143 1.93 2.93 0.51
N ASP A 144 2.19 1.77 -0.08
CA ASP A 144 1.30 0.62 0.01
C ASP A 144 1.82 -0.31 1.13
N PRO A 145 1.09 -0.44 2.27
CA PRO A 145 1.52 -1.23 3.42
C PRO A 145 1.54 -2.75 3.19
N VAL A 146 1.14 -3.26 2.02
CA VAL A 146 1.21 -4.71 1.74
C VAL A 146 2.64 -5.23 1.87
N PHE A 147 3.63 -4.43 1.45
CA PHE A 147 5.05 -4.63 1.77
C PHE A 147 5.53 -3.45 2.64
N PRO A 148 5.87 -3.67 3.93
CA PRO A 148 5.94 -2.59 4.91
C PRO A 148 7.23 -1.75 4.83
N CYS A 149 7.96 -1.75 3.72
CA CYS A 149 9.23 -1.02 3.62
C CYS A 149 9.04 0.49 3.75
N GLY A 150 8.05 1.05 3.06
CA GLY A 150 7.70 2.47 3.19
C GLY A 150 7.18 2.81 4.59
N VAL A 151 6.52 1.86 5.25
CA VAL A 151 6.05 2.01 6.64
C VAL A 151 7.24 2.08 7.62
N ILE A 152 8.23 1.21 7.46
CA ILE A 152 9.48 1.21 8.26
C ILE A 152 10.22 2.53 8.06
N LEU A 153 10.32 3.00 6.82
CA LEU A 153 10.98 4.25 6.50
C LEU A 153 10.22 5.47 7.07
N ALA A 154 8.88 5.45 7.04
CA ALA A 154 8.08 6.49 7.67
C ALA A 154 8.31 6.58 9.19
N GLU A 155 8.44 5.42 9.85
CA GLU A 155 8.75 5.35 11.27
C GLU A 155 10.12 5.99 11.57
N HIS A 156 11.15 5.66 10.79
CA HIS A 156 12.49 6.23 10.93
C HIS A 156 12.51 7.75 10.74
N LEU A 157 11.83 8.22 9.70
CA LEU A 157 11.76 9.65 9.36
C LEU A 157 10.73 10.42 10.23
N SER A 158 10.00 9.73 11.10
CA SER A 158 8.91 10.29 11.91
C SER A 158 7.84 11.03 11.08
N LEU A 159 7.48 10.47 9.92
CA LEU A 159 6.53 11.07 8.99
C LEU A 159 5.11 10.53 9.17
N PRO A 160 4.06 11.38 9.07
CA PRO A 160 2.70 10.88 8.95
C PRO A 160 2.56 10.10 7.65
N SER A 161 1.98 8.90 7.74
CA SER A 161 1.84 8.00 6.60
C SER A 161 0.43 8.04 6.01
N VAL A 162 0.36 8.16 4.68
CA VAL A 162 -0.82 7.93 3.87
C VAL A 162 -0.67 6.55 3.23
N TYR A 163 -1.55 5.62 3.58
CA TYR A 163 -1.54 4.28 3.02
C TYR A 163 -2.45 4.19 1.83
N PHE A 164 -1.93 3.66 0.72
CA PHE A 164 -2.66 3.43 -0.51
C PHE A 164 -2.66 1.94 -0.82
N LEU A 165 -3.82 1.29 -0.72
CA LEU A 165 -3.91 -0.16 -0.75
C LEU A 165 -5.26 -0.65 -1.25
N ARG A 166 -5.35 -1.93 -1.62
CA ARG A 166 -6.65 -2.61 -1.77
C ARG A 166 -7.02 -3.37 -0.49
N GLY A 167 -6.03 -3.93 0.18
CA GLY A 167 -6.11 -4.66 1.44
C GLY A 167 -4.71 -5.08 1.85
N VAL A 168 -4.52 -5.44 3.13
CA VAL A 168 -3.26 -6.02 3.62
C VAL A 168 -3.48 -7.52 3.81
N LEU A 169 -2.40 -8.31 3.73
CA LEU A 169 -2.51 -9.73 3.96
C LEU A 169 -3.10 -9.98 5.36
N CYS A 170 -3.96 -10.99 5.45
CA CYS A 170 -4.60 -11.42 6.69
C CYS A 170 -5.53 -10.43 7.40
N GLY A 171 -5.88 -9.30 6.78
CA GLY A 171 -6.73 -8.33 7.45
C GLY A 171 -6.02 -7.52 8.53
N LEU A 172 -4.68 -7.42 8.49
CA LEU A 172 -3.91 -6.57 9.40
C LEU A 172 -4.36 -5.11 9.36
N GLU A 173 -4.94 -4.64 8.26
CA GLU A 173 -5.54 -3.31 8.17
C GLU A 173 -6.70 -3.12 9.16
N PHE A 174 -7.49 -4.16 9.43
CA PHE A 174 -8.61 -4.07 10.36
C PHE A 174 -8.11 -3.98 11.80
N GLU A 175 -7.10 -4.76 12.16
CA GLU A 175 -6.47 -4.71 13.48
C GLU A 175 -5.71 -3.40 13.69
N ALA A 176 -5.04 -2.89 12.66
CA ALA A 176 -4.31 -1.63 12.71
C ALA A 176 -5.25 -0.43 12.87
N THR A 177 -6.39 -0.44 12.17
CA THR A 177 -7.39 0.64 12.23
C THR A 177 -8.41 0.46 13.35
N GLN A 178 -8.39 -0.68 14.06
CA GLN A 178 -9.45 -1.09 15.00
C GLN A 178 -10.84 -1.12 14.33
N CYS A 179 -10.88 -1.39 13.03
CA CYS A 179 -12.10 -1.50 12.26
C CYS A 179 -12.77 -2.86 12.48
N PRO A 180 -14.07 -2.92 12.83
CA PRO A 180 -14.76 -4.20 12.98
C PRO A 180 -14.78 -4.99 11.66
N ASN A 181 -14.42 -6.27 11.73
CA ASN A 181 -14.36 -7.15 10.56
C ASN A 181 -15.13 -8.47 10.76
N PRO A 182 -16.47 -8.43 10.90
CA PRO A 182 -17.25 -9.59 11.33
C PRO A 182 -17.41 -10.67 10.24
N PRO A 183 -17.00 -11.92 10.52
CA PRO A 183 -17.09 -13.02 9.56
C PRO A 183 -18.53 -13.53 9.33
N SER A 184 -19.53 -12.99 10.02
CA SER A 184 -20.93 -13.39 9.87
C SER A 184 -21.59 -12.83 8.60
N TYR A 185 -21.08 -11.74 8.05
CA TYR A 185 -21.59 -11.09 6.84
C TYR A 185 -20.50 -10.51 5.93
N VAL A 186 -19.25 -10.37 6.38
CA VAL A 186 -18.12 -9.99 5.52
C VAL A 186 -17.47 -11.27 4.98
N PRO A 187 -17.58 -11.58 3.68
CA PRO A 187 -17.01 -12.81 3.12
C PRO A 187 -15.47 -12.76 3.11
N ARG A 188 -14.84 -13.90 3.45
CA ARG A 188 -13.38 -14.08 3.38
C ARG A 188 -12.96 -14.50 1.99
N GLY A 189 -11.77 -14.08 1.58
CA GLY A 189 -11.17 -14.50 0.33
C GLY A 189 -11.10 -16.04 0.24
N LEU A 190 -11.19 -16.57 -0.97
CA LEU A 190 -11.14 -18.01 -1.28
C LEU A 190 -12.32 -18.85 -0.74
N THR A 191 -13.37 -18.22 -0.17
CA THR A 191 -14.55 -18.95 0.30
C THR A 191 -15.68 -19.06 -0.73
N ASP A 192 -15.63 -18.27 -1.79
CA ASP A 192 -16.72 -18.05 -2.78
C ASP A 192 -18.06 -17.62 -2.14
N ASN A 193 -18.00 -17.11 -0.90
CA ASN A 193 -19.17 -16.62 -0.19
C ASN A 193 -19.53 -15.19 -0.64
N THR A 194 -20.81 -14.84 -0.46
CA THR A 194 -21.33 -13.47 -0.62
C THR A 194 -21.61 -12.83 0.74
N ASP A 195 -22.13 -11.61 0.78
CA ASP A 195 -22.66 -10.98 1.99
C ASP A 195 -23.90 -11.69 2.55
N ARG A 196 -24.54 -12.54 1.74
CA ARG A 196 -25.67 -13.39 2.13
C ARG A 196 -25.22 -14.83 2.32
N MET A 197 -24.86 -15.17 3.56
CA MET A 197 -24.41 -16.52 3.94
C MET A 197 -25.44 -17.28 4.77
N SER A 198 -25.63 -18.56 4.45
CA SER A 198 -26.25 -19.57 5.32
C SER A 198 -25.38 -19.88 6.55
N PHE A 199 -25.93 -20.59 7.54
CA PHE A 199 -25.20 -20.97 8.74
C PHE A 199 -23.88 -21.70 8.42
N LEU A 200 -23.91 -22.72 7.56
CA LEU A 200 -22.70 -23.48 7.20
C LEU A 200 -21.69 -22.64 6.43
N GLN A 201 -22.14 -21.71 5.58
CA GLN A 201 -21.26 -20.76 4.91
C GLN A 201 -20.57 -19.82 5.90
N ARG A 202 -21.28 -19.36 6.94
CA ARG A 202 -20.67 -18.56 8.03
C ARG A 202 -19.65 -19.35 8.83
N VAL A 203 -19.92 -20.62 9.10
CA VAL A 203 -18.95 -21.52 9.76
C VAL A 203 -17.70 -21.68 8.88
N LYS A 204 -17.86 -21.95 7.58
CA LYS A 204 -16.74 -21.97 6.62
C LYS A 204 -15.98 -20.64 6.63
N ASN A 205 -16.70 -19.51 6.63
CA ASN A 205 -16.10 -18.19 6.61
C ASN A 205 -15.24 -17.91 7.85
N LEU A 206 -15.72 -18.31 9.04
CA LEU A 206 -14.99 -18.20 10.29
C LEU A 206 -13.72 -19.06 10.30
N LEU A 207 -13.77 -20.29 9.77
CA LEU A 207 -12.59 -21.16 9.69
C LEU A 207 -11.48 -20.53 8.83
N PHE A 208 -11.85 -19.95 7.69
CA PHE A 208 -10.91 -19.22 6.83
C PHE A 208 -10.34 -17.97 7.51
N ASP A 209 -11.14 -17.29 8.32
CA ASP A 209 -10.69 -16.15 9.12
C ASP A 209 -9.58 -16.53 10.09
N THR A 210 -9.77 -17.64 10.82
CA THR A 210 -8.79 -18.12 11.81
C THR A 210 -7.48 -18.62 11.19
N GLN A 211 -7.53 -19.16 9.97
CA GLN A 211 -6.33 -19.65 9.27
C GLN A 211 -5.39 -18.49 8.91
N ASN A 212 -5.93 -17.32 8.60
CA ASN A 212 -5.13 -16.17 8.23
C ASN A 212 -4.18 -15.80 9.37
N LEU A 213 -4.62 -15.77 10.62
CA LEU A 213 -3.82 -15.34 11.79
C LEU A 213 -2.43 -15.99 11.89
N PHE A 214 -2.27 -17.26 11.53
CA PHE A 214 -0.98 -17.96 11.64
C PHE A 214 -0.06 -17.78 10.43
N LEU A 215 -0.61 -17.52 9.24
CA LEU A 215 0.19 -17.42 8.00
C LEU A 215 0.89 -16.06 7.86
N CYS A 216 0.42 -15.02 8.56
CA CYS A 216 0.92 -13.65 8.41
C CYS A 216 2.25 -13.44 9.10
N ASP A 217 2.42 -14.01 10.30
CA ASP A 217 3.66 -13.85 11.06
C ASP A 217 4.84 -14.31 10.20
N PHE A 218 4.74 -15.48 9.57
CA PHE A 218 5.76 -15.97 8.65
C PHE A 218 5.98 -15.10 7.41
N ALA A 219 4.93 -14.43 6.91
CA ALA A 219 5.03 -13.59 5.72
C ALA A 219 5.73 -12.25 6.00
N TYR A 220 5.53 -11.68 7.19
CA TYR A 220 6.10 -10.39 7.58
C TYR A 220 7.38 -10.49 8.42
N ASP A 221 7.67 -11.65 9.03
CA ASP A 221 8.86 -11.92 9.82
C ASP A 221 10.18 -11.41 9.19
N PRO A 222 10.45 -11.63 7.89
CA PRO A 222 11.67 -11.11 7.27
C PRO A 222 11.74 -9.58 7.29
N PHE A 223 10.62 -8.90 7.05
CA PHE A 223 10.54 -7.44 7.13
C PHE A 223 10.67 -6.95 8.57
N LEU A 224 10.13 -7.68 9.55
CA LEU A 224 10.27 -7.33 10.97
C LEU A 224 11.71 -7.40 11.46
N LYS A 225 12.47 -8.39 11.00
CA LYS A 225 13.91 -8.49 11.30
C LYS A 225 14.65 -7.27 10.75
N LEU A 226 14.44 -6.94 9.48
CA LEU A 226 15.00 -5.73 8.87
C LEU A 226 14.58 -4.46 9.60
N ALA A 227 13.30 -4.33 9.97
CA ALA A 227 12.79 -3.19 10.71
C ALA A 227 13.47 -3.06 12.08
N SER A 228 13.63 -4.18 12.79
CA SER A 228 14.21 -4.17 14.13
C SER A 228 15.70 -3.84 14.12
N GLU A 229 16.42 -4.34 13.12
CA GLU A 229 17.83 -4.00 12.89
C GLU A 229 17.98 -2.54 12.46
N PHE A 230 17.15 -2.04 11.55
CA PHE A 230 17.24 -0.67 11.07
C PHE A 230 16.85 0.36 12.14
N LEU A 231 15.74 0.12 12.86
CA LEU A 231 15.22 1.01 13.90
C LEU A 231 15.88 0.79 15.27
N GLN A 232 16.77 -0.20 15.39
CA GLN A 232 17.51 -0.54 16.62
C GLN A 232 16.60 -0.82 17.83
N ARG A 233 15.43 -1.43 17.60
CA ARG A 233 14.46 -1.79 18.63
C ARG A 233 13.58 -2.95 18.17
N GLU A 234 12.93 -3.65 19.09
CA GLU A 234 11.91 -4.64 18.70
C GLU A 234 10.68 -3.94 18.11
N VAL A 235 10.14 -4.51 17.03
CA VAL A 235 9.01 -3.94 16.29
C VAL A 235 8.00 -5.02 15.94
N LYS A 236 6.71 -4.67 16.05
CA LYS A 236 5.59 -5.47 15.54
C LYS A 236 4.94 -4.79 14.35
N VAL A 237 4.48 -5.56 13.36
CA VAL A 237 3.88 -5.01 12.14
C VAL A 237 2.66 -4.16 12.47
N GLN A 238 1.82 -4.66 13.39
CA GLN A 238 0.63 -3.94 13.82
C GLN A 238 0.95 -2.57 14.43
N ASP A 239 2.02 -2.47 15.22
CA ASP A 239 2.41 -1.21 15.87
C ASP A 239 2.91 -0.18 14.85
N LEU A 240 3.55 -0.63 13.77
CA LEU A 240 3.92 0.22 12.65
C LEU A 240 2.67 0.67 11.86
N LEU A 241 1.81 -0.28 11.48
CA LEU A 241 0.61 0.00 10.69
C LEU A 241 -0.40 0.90 11.41
N ARG A 242 -0.52 0.80 12.74
CA ARG A 242 -1.39 1.67 13.56
C ARG A 242 -1.08 3.16 13.41
N LYS A 243 0.12 3.51 12.96
CA LYS A 243 0.54 4.90 12.75
C LYS A 243 0.10 5.49 11.41
N GLY A 244 -0.57 4.70 10.56
CA GLY A 244 -1.18 5.18 9.32
C GLY A 244 -2.24 6.25 9.59
N SER A 245 -1.97 7.48 9.15
CA SER A 245 -2.83 8.65 9.39
C SER A 245 -4.08 8.62 8.51
N VAL A 246 -3.92 8.24 7.25
CA VAL A 246 -5.02 8.12 6.27
C VAL A 246 -4.87 6.83 5.49
N TRP A 247 -5.98 6.11 5.29
CA TRP A 247 -6.03 4.84 4.56
C TRP A 247 -6.88 5.01 3.30
N LEU A 248 -6.22 5.24 2.18
CA LEU A 248 -6.82 5.33 0.86
C LEU A 248 -7.04 3.93 0.28
N LEU A 249 -8.29 3.47 0.29
CA LEU A 249 -8.65 2.14 -0.19
C LEU A 249 -9.07 2.16 -1.66
N ARG A 250 -8.39 1.39 -2.50
CA ARG A 250 -8.80 1.12 -3.89
C ARG A 250 -10.01 0.17 -3.93
N LEU A 251 -11.15 0.67 -3.47
CA LEU A 251 -12.42 -0.03 -3.28
C LEU A 251 -13.55 0.86 -3.80
N GLU A 252 -14.59 0.26 -4.37
CA GLU A 252 -15.81 0.94 -4.77
C GLU A 252 -17.03 0.25 -4.16
N PHE A 253 -17.93 1.01 -3.55
CA PHE A 253 -19.09 0.46 -2.85
C PHE A 253 -20.05 -0.32 -3.75
N VAL A 254 -20.02 -0.05 -5.05
CA VAL A 254 -20.83 -0.77 -6.05
C VAL A 254 -20.27 -2.16 -6.36
N LEU A 255 -18.96 -2.38 -6.18
CA LEU A 255 -18.27 -3.62 -6.55
C LEU A 255 -17.86 -4.48 -5.36
N ASP A 256 -17.89 -3.92 -4.15
CA ASP A 256 -17.43 -4.57 -2.94
C ASP A 256 -18.56 -4.81 -1.94
N TYR A 257 -18.41 -5.87 -1.14
CA TYR A 257 -19.41 -6.23 -0.12
C TYR A 257 -19.46 -5.21 1.02
N PRO A 258 -20.64 -5.01 1.63
CA PRO A 258 -20.80 -4.09 2.76
C PRO A 258 -19.92 -4.51 3.94
N ARG A 259 -19.09 -3.59 4.41
CA ARG A 259 -18.25 -3.76 5.60
C ARG A 259 -18.10 -2.46 6.38
N PRO A 260 -17.82 -2.52 7.69
CA PRO A 260 -17.49 -1.34 8.49
C PRO A 260 -16.28 -0.59 7.94
N LEU A 261 -16.25 0.72 8.13
CA LEU A 261 -15.13 1.61 7.81
C LEU A 261 -14.87 2.56 8.97
N MET A 262 -13.60 2.88 9.18
CA MET A 262 -13.17 3.87 10.18
C MET A 262 -13.09 5.27 9.55
N PRO A 263 -13.22 6.36 10.33
CA PRO A 263 -13.23 7.73 9.78
C PRO A 263 -11.98 8.13 9.00
N ASN A 264 -10.82 7.52 9.27
CA ASN A 264 -9.57 7.74 8.56
C ASN A 264 -9.41 6.85 7.32
N ILE A 265 -10.41 6.03 6.99
CA ILE A 265 -10.44 5.18 5.80
C ILE A 265 -11.27 5.87 4.72
N ILE A 266 -10.65 6.13 3.57
CA ILE A 266 -11.26 6.84 2.44
C ILE A 266 -11.25 5.91 1.22
N PRO A 267 -12.41 5.40 0.78
CA PRO A 267 -12.53 4.64 -0.47
C PRO A 267 -12.28 5.56 -1.67
N ILE A 268 -11.41 5.12 -2.59
CA ILE A 268 -11.02 5.82 -3.81
C ILE A 268 -10.98 4.86 -5.01
N GLY A 269 -12.14 4.30 -5.35
CA GLY A 269 -12.33 3.49 -6.53
C GLY A 269 -12.06 4.24 -7.84
N GLY A 270 -11.70 3.52 -8.91
CA GLY A 270 -11.65 4.07 -10.28
C GLY A 270 -10.53 5.09 -10.58
N VAL A 271 -9.63 5.39 -9.65
CA VAL A 271 -8.57 6.41 -9.82
C VAL A 271 -7.60 6.18 -10.97
N HIS A 272 -7.52 4.96 -11.51
CA HIS A 272 -6.66 4.61 -12.65
C HIS A 272 -7.38 4.72 -14.00
N CYS A 273 -8.68 5.02 -14.02
CA CYS A 273 -9.46 5.11 -15.25
C CYS A 273 -9.31 6.51 -15.84
N ASP A 274 -8.69 6.59 -17.02
CA ASP A 274 -8.68 7.81 -17.82
C ASP A 274 -10.12 8.18 -18.21
N HIS A 275 -10.51 9.42 -17.92
CA HIS A 275 -11.84 9.92 -18.23
C HIS A 275 -11.92 10.25 -19.71
N LYS A 276 -12.09 9.24 -20.56
CA LYS A 276 -12.63 9.47 -21.90
C LYS A 276 -14.06 9.96 -21.73
N GLY A 277 -14.29 11.24 -22.05
CA GLY A 277 -15.63 11.81 -22.10
C GLY A 277 -16.53 10.88 -22.90
N LEU A 278 -17.70 10.54 -22.33
CA LEU A 278 -18.69 9.74 -23.04
C LEU A 278 -18.99 10.45 -24.37
N PRO A 279 -18.99 9.73 -25.52
CA PRO A 279 -19.42 10.33 -26.77
C PRO A 279 -20.85 10.85 -26.57
N GLN A 280 -21.03 12.16 -26.81
CA GLN A 280 -22.33 12.82 -26.81
C GLN A 280 -23.23 12.28 -27.92
#